data_AF-K1SJ74-F1
#
_entry.id   AF-K1SJ74-F1
#
_cell.length_a   1.000
_cell.length_b   1.000
_cell.length_c   1.000
_cell.angle_alpha   90.00
_cell.angle_beta   90.00
_cell.angle_gamma   90.00
#
_symmetry.space_group_name_H-M   'P 1'
#
loop_
_entity.id
_entity.type
_entity.pdbx_description
1 polymer ?
#
loop_
_entity_poly.entity_id
_entity_poly.type
_entity_poly.pdbx_seq_one_letter_code
_entity_poly.pdbx_strand_id
1 'polypeptide(L)'
;MKTVIIKEIRLLNFKGLRDLTVEFDPALTEIYGRNGIGKTSIFDGFTWLLFGKNSEDRKQFGIKTYDEAGNIIPKLPHEVSAVLLVDGEVVTLCRRFNEKWT
;
A
#
# COMPACT_ATOMS: atom_id res chain seq x y z
N MET A 1 0.18 10.52 24.95
CA MET A 1 0.76 9.79 23.79
C MET A 1 -0.38 8.99 23.19
N LYS A 2 -0.62 9.07 21.87
CA LYS A 2 -1.70 8.32 21.22
C LYS A 2 -1.24 6.91 20.87
N THR A 3 -2.11 5.92 21.01
CA THR A 3 -1.88 4.55 20.55
C THR A 3 -2.45 4.39 19.16
N VAL A 4 -1.62 3.95 18.20
CA VAL A 4 -2.04 3.70 16.81
C VAL A 4 -1.70 2.27 16.46
N ILE A 5 -2.72 1.47 16.14
CA ILE A 5 -2.58 0.06 15.75
C ILE A 5 -3.13 -0.10 14.33
N ILE A 6 -2.36 -0.70 13.43
CA ILE A 6 -2.85 -1.10 12.11
C ILE A 6 -3.65 -2.40 12.23
N LYS A 7 -4.82 -2.44 11.60
CA LYS A 7 -5.70 -3.63 11.56
C LYS A 7 -5.67 -4.30 10.19
N GLU A 8 -5.69 -3.49 9.14
CA GLU A 8 -5.75 -3.98 7.77
C GLU A 8 -5.05 -2.99 6.84
N ILE A 9 -4.42 -3.50 5.79
CA ILE A 9 -4.07 -2.73 4.60
C ILE A 9 -4.54 -3.45 3.34
N ARG A 10 -5.09 -2.70 2.38
CA ARG A 10 -5.41 -3.18 1.04
C ARG A 10 -4.65 -2.39 -0.01
N LEU A 11 -4.06 -3.11 -0.97
CA LEU A 11 -3.28 -2.57 -2.07
C LEU A 11 -3.89 -3.03 -3.39
N LEU A 12 -4.42 -2.08 -4.17
CA LEU A 12 -5.01 -2.32 -5.48
C LEU A 12 -4.11 -1.74 -6.57
N ASN A 13 -3.65 -2.60 -7.48
CA ASN A 13 -2.71 -2.28 -8.56
C ASN A 13 -1.44 -1.55 -8.10
N PHE A 14 -0.94 -1.79 -6.88
CA PHE A 14 0.18 -1.02 -6.33
C PHE A 14 1.51 -1.77 -6.48
N LYS A 15 2.50 -1.17 -7.16
CA LYS A 15 3.86 -1.74 -7.35
C LYS A 15 3.86 -3.18 -7.86
N GLY A 16 2.98 -3.51 -8.81
CA GLY A 16 2.86 -4.85 -9.39
C GLY A 16 1.87 -5.78 -8.67
N LEU A 17 1.44 -5.45 -7.45
CA LEU A 17 0.39 -6.19 -6.75
C LEU A 17 -0.97 -5.83 -7.33
N ARG A 18 -1.73 -6.82 -7.81
CA ARG A 18 -3.06 -6.60 -8.43
C ARG A 18 -4.12 -6.26 -7.41
N ASP A 19 -4.31 -7.14 -6.43
CA ASP A 19 -5.17 -6.93 -5.28
C ASP A 19 -4.57 -7.75 -4.14
N LEU A 20 -4.16 -7.09 -3.07
CA LEU A 20 -3.62 -7.72 -1.88
C LEU A 20 -4.28 -7.09 -0.66
N THR A 21 -4.82 -7.93 0.22
CA THR A 21 -5.28 -7.52 1.55
C THR A 21 -4.44 -8.23 2.59
N VAL A 22 -3.97 -7.50 3.60
CA VAL A 22 -3.25 -8.04 4.75
C VAL A 22 -3.96 -7.59 6.01
N GLU A 23 -4.46 -8.55 6.77
CA GLU A 23 -4.96 -8.35 8.12
C GLU A 23 -3.80 -8.53 9.11
N PHE A 24 -3.67 -7.59 10.05
CA PHE A 24 -2.60 -7.57 11.03
C PHE A 24 -3.10 -8.05 12.38
N ASP A 25 -2.34 -8.98 12.96
CA ASP A 25 -2.49 -9.36 14.36
C ASP A 25 -2.13 -8.18 15.28
N PRO A 26 -2.91 -7.92 16.35
CA PRO A 26 -2.64 -6.82 17.28
C PRO A 26 -1.31 -6.92 18.04
N ALA A 27 -0.74 -8.11 18.16
CA ALA A 27 0.50 -8.36 18.88
C ALA A 27 1.71 -8.46 17.93
N LEU A 28 1.67 -9.33 16.93
CA LEU A 28 2.79 -9.52 16.00
C LEU A 28 2.34 -10.14 14.67
N THR A 29 2.72 -9.49 13.57
CA THR A 29 2.59 -10.04 12.21
C THR A 29 3.94 -10.08 11.54
N GLU A 30 4.31 -11.24 11.00
CA GLU A 30 5.55 -11.43 10.27
C GLU A 30 5.27 -11.74 8.79
N ILE A 31 5.93 -11.03 7.88
CA ILE A 31 5.69 -11.12 6.44
C ILE A 31 6.93 -11.70 5.75
N TYR A 32 6.81 -12.94 5.25
CA TYR A 32 7.92 -13.70 4.66
C TYR A 32 7.72 -14.05 3.19
N GLY A 33 8.83 -14.41 2.54
CA GLY A 33 8.84 -14.93 1.16
C GLY A 33 10.05 -14.45 0.35
N ARG A 34 10.13 -14.83 -0.93
CA ARG A 34 11.27 -14.55 -1.81
C ARG A 34 11.45 -13.06 -2.13
N ASN A 35 12.63 -12.65 -2.57
CA ASN A 35 12.85 -11.28 -3.04
C ASN A 35 11.98 -10.98 -4.28
N GLY A 36 11.47 -9.76 -4.38
CA GLY A 36 10.65 -9.31 -5.51
C GLY A 36 9.15 -9.66 -5.46
N ILE A 37 8.67 -10.38 -4.45
CA ILE A 37 7.26 -10.84 -4.41
C ILE A 37 6.27 -9.85 -3.76
N GLY A 38 6.72 -8.65 -3.38
CA GLY A 38 5.83 -7.61 -2.84
C GLY A 38 5.90 -7.34 -1.33
N LYS A 39 6.83 -7.97 -0.58
CA LYS A 39 7.01 -7.70 0.87
C LYS A 39 7.28 -6.20 1.15
N THR A 40 8.26 -5.61 0.45
CA THR A 40 8.55 -4.18 0.56
C THR A 40 7.40 -3.31 0.05
N SER A 41 6.62 -3.81 -0.93
CA SER A 41 5.46 -3.08 -1.46
C SER A 41 4.37 -2.86 -0.41
N ILE A 42 4.19 -3.77 0.55
CA ILE A 42 3.25 -3.59 1.67
C ILE A 42 3.68 -2.41 2.55
N PHE A 43 4.96 -2.34 2.90
CA PHE A 43 5.50 -1.23 3.70
C PHE A 43 5.50 0.11 2.94
N ASP A 44 5.84 0.07 1.65
CA ASP A 44 5.72 1.23 0.76
C ASP A 44 4.28 1.70 0.62
N GLY A 45 3.30 0.77 0.58
CA GLY A 45 1.88 1.10 0.52
C GLY A 45 1.46 1.88 1.77
N PHE A 46 1.87 1.41 2.95
CA PHE A 46 1.54 2.06 4.22
C PHE A 46 2.14 3.47 4.33
N THR A 47 3.43 3.61 4.03
CA THR A 47 4.12 4.92 4.03
C THR A 47 3.55 5.86 2.97
N TRP A 48 3.17 5.33 1.80
CA TRP A 48 2.55 6.14 0.76
C TRP A 48 1.16 6.61 1.15
N LEU A 49 0.33 5.75 1.74
CA LEU A 49 -1.00 6.10 2.24
C LEU A 49 -0.93 7.30 3.19
N LEU A 50 -0.03 7.26 4.17
CA LEU A 50 0.08 8.30 5.20
C LEU A 50 0.82 9.55 4.71
N PHE A 51 1.92 9.39 3.98
CA PHE A 51 2.89 10.48 3.75
C PHE A 51 3.12 10.80 2.26
N GLY A 52 2.62 9.97 1.35
CA GLY A 52 2.85 10.14 -0.10
C GLY A 52 4.27 9.85 -0.55
N LYS A 53 4.99 9.04 0.23
CA LYS A 53 6.38 8.64 -0.03
C LYS A 53 6.52 7.13 0.15
N ASN A 54 7.54 6.53 -0.44
CA ASN A 54 7.89 5.15 -0.16
C ASN A 54 8.71 5.02 1.15
N SER A 55 9.11 3.79 1.47
CA SER A 55 9.95 3.46 2.63
C SER A 55 11.35 4.08 2.63
N GLU A 56 11.82 4.59 1.48
CA GLU A 56 13.10 5.29 1.32
C GLU A 56 12.93 6.82 1.30
N ASP A 57 11.78 7.34 1.75
CA ASP A 57 11.41 8.77 1.76
C ASP A 57 11.34 9.43 0.37
N ARG A 58 11.24 8.65 -0.71
CA ARG A 58 11.13 9.16 -2.08
C ARG A 58 9.68 9.49 -2.42
N LYS A 59 9.43 10.71 -2.92
CA LYS A 59 8.12 11.14 -3.46
C LYS A 59 7.86 10.62 -4.87
N GLN A 60 8.89 10.53 -5.70
CA GLN A 60 8.80 9.99 -7.06
C GLN A 60 9.28 8.54 -7.03
N PHE A 61 8.36 7.59 -7.17
CA PHE A 61 8.66 6.17 -7.25
C PHE A 61 7.60 5.47 -8.10
N GLY A 62 7.95 4.28 -8.61
CA GLY A 62 7.06 3.51 -9.49
C GLY A 62 5.88 2.93 -8.72
N ILE A 63 4.73 3.62 -8.74
CA ILE A 63 3.44 3.13 -8.20
C ILE A 63 2.74 2.21 -9.19
N LYS A 64 2.98 2.43 -10.49
CA LYS A 64 2.27 1.76 -11.59
C LYS A 64 2.52 0.25 -11.60
N THR A 65 1.54 -0.48 -12.11
CA THR A 65 1.61 -1.93 -12.31
C THR A 65 2.02 -2.22 -13.73
N TYR A 66 2.87 -3.23 -13.87
CA TYR A 66 3.37 -3.72 -15.15
C TYR A 66 2.66 -5.03 -15.53
N ASP A 67 2.50 -5.29 -16.82
CA ASP A 67 2.07 -6.58 -17.33
C ASP A 67 3.22 -7.60 -17.35
N GLU A 68 2.94 -8.83 -17.79
CA GLU A 68 3.94 -9.90 -17.88
C GLU A 68 5.06 -9.59 -18.89
N ALA A 69 4.82 -8.67 -19.83
CA ALA A 69 5.80 -8.19 -20.80
C ALA A 69 6.61 -6.98 -20.28
N GLY A 70 6.36 -6.52 -19.05
CA GLY A 70 7.05 -5.37 -18.45
C GLY A 70 6.53 -4.02 -18.91
N ASN A 71 5.37 -3.95 -19.58
CA ASN A 71 4.74 -2.70 -19.97
C ASN A 71 3.84 -2.17 -18.86
N ILE A 72 3.79 -0.85 -18.69
CA ILE A 72 2.83 -0.22 -17.79
C ILE A 72 1.42 -0.53 -18.30
N ILE A 73 0.56 -0.99 -17.41
CA ILE A 73 -0.84 -1.21 -17.75
C ILE A 73 -1.57 0.12 -17.62
N PRO A 74 -2.05 0.69 -18.73
CA PRO A 74 -2.73 1.97 -18.68
C PRO A 74 -4.11 1.81 -18.03
N LYS A 75 -4.64 2.91 -17.50
CA LYS A 75 -6.04 3.01 -17.06
C LYS A 75 -6.39 2.15 -15.85
N LEU A 76 -5.40 1.86 -15.00
CA LEU A 76 -5.64 1.20 -13.72
C LEU A 76 -5.79 2.20 -12.58
N PRO A 77 -6.83 2.06 -11.74
CA PRO A 77 -6.86 2.77 -10.47
C PRO A 77 -5.79 2.17 -9.56
N HIS A 78 -4.94 3.04 -9.01
CA HIS A 78 -3.94 2.69 -8.01
C HIS A 78 -4.43 3.16 -6.65
N GLU A 79 -4.73 2.23 -5.75
CA GLU A 79 -5.29 2.54 -4.44
C GLU A 79 -4.53 1.81 -3.34
N VAL A 80 -4.29 2.53 -2.24
CA VAL A 80 -3.94 1.91 -0.97
C VAL A 80 -4.91 2.42 0.07
N SER A 81 -5.45 1.51 0.88
CA SER A 81 -6.32 1.83 2.01
C SER A 81 -5.89 1.06 3.25
N ALA A 82 -6.18 1.59 4.42
CA ALA A 82 -5.89 0.92 5.69
C ALA A 82 -6.96 1.24 6.74
N VAL A 83 -7.14 0.28 7.64
CA VAL A 83 -7.94 0.43 8.85
C VAL A 83 -6.99 0.56 10.04
N LEU A 84 -7.10 1.65 10.78
CA LEU A 84 -6.32 1.95 11.97
C LEU A 84 -7.23 1.99 13.20
N LEU A 85 -6.71 1.56 14.34
CA LEU A 85 -7.31 1.81 15.65
C LEU A 85 -6.48 2.88 16.35
N VAL A 86 -7.04 4.08 16.50
CA VAL A 86 -6.40 5.25 17.11
C VAL A 86 -7.10 5.55 18.42
N ASP A 87 -6.42 5.32 19.56
CA ASP A 87 -7.00 5.48 20.91
C ASP A 87 -8.36 4.77 21.10
N GLY A 88 -8.56 3.63 20.43
CA GLY A 88 -9.81 2.86 20.47
C GLY A 88 -10.83 3.23 19.39
N GLU A 89 -10.61 4.30 18.63
CA GLU A 89 -11.46 4.69 17.51
C GLU A 89 -10.97 4.08 16.19
N VAL A 90 -11.91 3.59 15.39
CA VAL A 90 -11.61 3.04 14.07
C VAL A 90 -11.51 4.18 13.06
N VAL A 91 -10.36 4.27 12.38
CA VAL A 91 -10.07 5.26 11.34
C VAL A 91 -9.75 4.53 10.04
N THR A 92 -10.50 4.81 8.98
CA THR A 92 -10.23 4.29 7.63
C THR A 92 -9.60 5.38 6.77
N LEU A 93 -8.46 5.07 6.16
CA LEU A 93 -7.77 5.96 5.24
C LEU A 93 -7.70 5.33 3.85
N CYS A 94 -7.78 6.14 2.81
CA CYS A 94 -7.63 5.72 1.42
C CYS A 94 -6.88 6.79 0.64
N ARG A 95 -5.87 6.37 -0.12
CA ARG A 95 -5.15 7.20 -1.09
C ARG A 95 -5.25 6.59 -2.47
N ARG A 96 -5.69 7.40 -3.43
CA ARG A 96 -5.85 7.01 -4.83
C ARG A 96 -4.91 7.82 -5.71
N PHE A 97 -4.27 7.15 -6.65
CA PHE A 97 -3.58 7.78 -7.77
C PHE A 97 -4.37 7.48 -9.04
N ASN A 98 -4.96 8.54 -9.60
CA ASN A 98 -5.66 8.52 -10.88
C ASN A 98 -4.80 9.23 -11.91
N GLU A 99 -4.54 8.58 -13.04
CA GLU A 99 -3.91 9.25 -14.18
C GLU A 99 -4.91 10.27 -14.76
N LYS A 100 -4.43 11.46 -15.13
CA LYS A 100 -5.24 12.43 -15.86
C LYS A 100 -5.32 11.99 -17.32
N TRP A 101 -6.52 11.65 -17.77
CA TRP A 101 -6.84 11.37 -19.17
C TRP A 101 -7.23 12.69 -19.83
N THR A 102 -6.26 13.42 -20.36
CA THR A 102 -6.48 14.62 -21.18
C THR A 102 -5.62 14.54 -22.42
#